data_AF-A0A6V7KT98-F1
#
_entry.id   AF-A0A6V7KT98-F1
#
_cell.length_a   1.000
_cell.length_b   1.000
_cell.length_c   1.000
_cell.angle_alpha   90.00
_cell.angle_beta   90.00
_cell.angle_gamma   90.00
#
_symmetry.space_group_name_H-M   'P 1'
#
loop_
_entity.id
_entity.type
_entity.pdbx_description
1 polymer ?
#
loop_
_entity_poly.entity_id
_entity_poly.type
_entity_poly.pdbx_seq_one_letter_code
_entity_poly.pdbx_strand_id
1 'polypeptide(L)'
;EINTLEKRIMDAIDSGMVMDTDGKYFNIYTTEGLNILGSLIEGNYDSCNMRFYESIELLYRNLLGVNYDCKHKNCYVPSVLESYMTTLRDPVFYRICKIIMNFFIKYKCHMPVYTTTDLGFRGVAIEDVKVEKMVTYMDKCEYFINNVLMADNLKDGFNFRLKAKKWCLNYKPFTYQFMVKSDKDTKGMMRIFLGPAFDNCMDDRVCMYKYWYNFIELDRFMVD
;
A
#
# COMPACT_ATOMS: atom_id res chain seq x y z
N GLU A 1 -0.67 25.84 -0.92
CA GLU A 1 -1.79 24.91 -1.06
C GLU A 1 -1.49 23.55 -0.44
N ILE A 2 -0.51 22.78 -0.95
CA ILE A 2 -0.10 21.49 -0.38
C ILE A 2 0.16 21.56 1.13
N ASN A 3 1.03 22.47 1.57
CA ASN A 3 1.35 22.62 2.99
C ASN A 3 0.11 22.92 3.85
N THR A 4 -0.93 23.54 3.29
CA THR A 4 -2.18 23.80 3.99
C THR A 4 -3.00 22.51 4.13
N LEU A 5 -3.04 21.70 3.06
CA LEU A 5 -3.77 20.43 3.04
C LEU A 5 -3.13 19.40 3.98
N GLU A 6 -1.80 19.27 3.93
CA GLU A 6 -1.04 18.44 4.87
C GLU A 6 -1.35 18.84 6.32
N LYS A 7 -1.37 20.14 6.62
CA LYS A 7 -1.71 20.64 7.96
C LYS A 7 -3.13 20.26 8.36
N ARG A 8 -4.13 20.42 7.48
CA ARG A 8 -5.53 20.02 7.78
C ARG A 8 -5.64 18.54 8.14
N ILE A 9 -4.96 17.67 7.39
CA ILE A 9 -4.95 16.22 7.65
C ILE A 9 -4.23 15.92 8.98
N MET A 10 -3.09 16.57 9.22
CA MET A 10 -2.32 16.40 10.46
C MET A 10 -3.06 16.90 11.69
N ASP A 11 -3.71 18.06 11.61
CA ASP A 11 -4.51 18.63 12.69
C ASP A 11 -5.70 17.72 13.02
N ALA A 12 -6.32 17.11 12.01
CA ALA A 12 -7.38 16.13 12.22
C ALA A 12 -6.90 14.86 12.93
N ILE A 13 -5.71 14.36 12.58
CA ILE A 13 -5.07 13.23 13.25
C ILE A 13 -4.71 13.58 14.69
N ASP A 14 -4.04 14.72 14.90
CA ASP A 14 -3.50 15.11 16.21
C ASP A 14 -4.61 15.50 17.20
N SER A 15 -5.69 16.14 16.71
CA SER A 15 -6.87 16.43 17.54
C SER A 15 -7.78 15.24 17.73
N GLY A 16 -7.70 14.24 16.83
CA GLY A 16 -8.65 13.14 16.76
C GLY A 16 -10.04 13.53 16.24
N MET A 17 -10.19 14.74 15.69
CA MET A 17 -11.47 15.27 15.24
C MET A 17 -11.40 15.66 13.76
N VAL A 18 -12.38 15.23 12.98
CA VAL A 18 -12.58 15.69 11.59
C VAL A 18 -13.84 16.52 11.48
N MET A 19 -13.85 17.43 10.50
CA MET A 19 -14.98 18.32 10.22
C MET A 19 -15.79 17.82 9.03
N ASP A 20 -17.11 17.68 9.18
CA ASP A 20 -18.01 17.35 8.08
C ASP A 20 -18.35 18.59 7.21
N THR A 21 -19.22 18.42 6.22
CA THR A 21 -19.67 19.50 5.34
C THR A 21 -20.52 20.56 6.05
N ASP A 22 -21.15 20.22 7.18
CA ASP A 22 -21.98 21.12 7.97
C ASP A 22 -21.16 21.91 9.00
N GLY A 23 -19.84 21.66 9.06
CA GLY A 23 -18.92 22.30 10.00
C GLY A 23 -18.91 21.66 11.39
N LYS A 24 -19.52 20.49 11.56
CA LYS A 24 -19.54 19.75 12.82
C LYS A 24 -18.32 18.84 12.91
N TYR A 25 -17.73 18.81 14.10
CA TYR A 25 -16.59 17.96 14.41
C TYR A 25 -17.02 16.63 15.00
N PHE A 26 -16.40 15.54 14.58
CA PHE A 26 -16.61 14.21 15.15
C PHE A 26 -15.30 13.41 15.27
N ASN A 27 -15.27 12.47 16.22
CA ASN A 27 -14.08 11.71 16.60
C ASN A 27 -13.73 10.63 15.55
N ILE A 28 -12.46 10.55 15.15
CA ILE A 28 -11.92 9.53 14.25
C ILE A 28 -11.20 8.37 14.96
N TYR A 29 -11.07 8.38 16.28
CA TYR A 29 -10.57 7.23 17.04
C TYR A 29 -11.72 6.30 17.44
N THR A 30 -12.40 5.78 16.42
CA THR A 30 -13.51 4.81 16.52
C THR A 30 -13.18 3.58 15.67
N THR A 31 -14.04 2.55 15.69
CA THR A 31 -13.86 1.33 14.87
C THR A 31 -13.78 1.64 13.37
N GLU A 32 -14.56 2.60 12.89
CA GLU A 32 -14.60 3.04 11.49
C GLU A 32 -13.59 4.15 11.16
N GLY A 33 -12.87 4.62 12.18
CA GLY A 33 -11.98 5.77 12.10
C GLY A 33 -10.93 5.69 11.00
N LEU A 34 -10.34 4.50 10.82
CA LEU A 34 -9.34 4.27 9.77
C LEU A 34 -9.94 4.40 8.37
N ASN A 35 -11.19 3.93 8.18
CA ASN A 35 -11.90 4.04 6.91
C ASN A 35 -12.20 5.51 6.59
N ILE A 36 -12.68 6.25 7.59
CA ILE A 36 -12.95 7.71 7.48
C ILE A 36 -11.66 8.45 7.11
N LEU A 37 -10.55 8.16 7.80
CA LEU A 37 -9.25 8.77 7.50
C LEU A 37 -8.77 8.40 6.08
N GLY A 38 -8.94 7.14 5.68
CA GLY A 38 -8.61 6.67 4.33
C GLY A 38 -9.34 7.46 3.25
N SER A 39 -10.66 7.55 3.36
CA SER A 39 -11.49 8.31 2.43
C SER A 39 -11.17 9.80 2.40
N LEU A 40 -10.85 10.36 3.57
CA LEU A 40 -10.43 11.75 3.71
C LEU A 40 -9.10 12.03 3.01
N ILE A 41 -8.08 11.18 3.21
CA ILE A 41 -6.74 11.35 2.62
C ILE A 41 -6.79 11.12 1.10
N GLU A 42 -7.49 10.08 0.64
CA GLU A 42 -7.66 9.81 -0.78
C GLU A 42 -8.43 10.95 -1.47
N GLY A 43 -9.37 11.57 -0.75
CA GLY A 43 -10.28 12.58 -1.29
C GLY A 43 -11.39 11.97 -2.15
N ASN A 44 -11.81 10.75 -1.82
CA ASN A 44 -12.87 10.04 -2.55
C ASN A 44 -14.28 10.55 -2.16
N TYR A 45 -15.32 10.01 -2.79
CA TYR A 45 -16.71 10.44 -2.57
C TYR A 45 -17.21 10.17 -1.14
N ASP A 46 -16.62 9.19 -0.45
CA ASP A 46 -16.96 8.84 0.94
C ASP A 46 -16.23 9.74 1.96
N SER A 47 -15.43 10.72 1.50
CA SER A 47 -14.81 11.72 2.36
C SER A 47 -15.86 12.56 3.07
N CYS A 48 -15.73 12.71 4.39
CA CYS A 48 -16.65 13.48 5.21
C CYS A 48 -16.74 14.97 4.81
N ASN A 49 -15.70 15.51 4.18
CA ASN A 49 -15.71 16.85 3.61
C ASN A 49 -14.68 16.96 2.46
N MET A 50 -15.08 16.47 1.29
CA MET A 50 -14.25 16.45 0.07
C MET A 50 -13.70 17.84 -0.32
N ARG A 51 -14.45 18.93 -0.08
CA ARG A 51 -13.99 20.29 -0.42
C ARG A 51 -12.95 20.84 0.55
N PHE A 52 -13.00 20.40 1.80
CA PHE A 52 -12.07 20.90 2.83
C PHE A 52 -10.77 20.11 2.85
N TYR A 53 -10.85 18.78 2.71
CA TYR A 53 -9.67 17.89 2.76
C TYR A 53 -9.08 17.56 1.39
N GLU A 54 -9.86 17.74 0.31
CA GLU A 54 -9.47 17.49 -1.09
C GLU A 54 -8.71 16.16 -1.30
N SER A 55 -8.02 16.00 -2.43
CA SER A 55 -7.15 14.84 -2.66
C SER A 55 -5.69 15.29 -2.65
N ILE A 56 -4.99 14.94 -1.58
CA ILE A 56 -3.57 15.29 -1.44
C ILE A 56 -2.71 14.59 -2.49
N GLU A 57 -3.07 13.35 -2.85
CA GLU A 57 -2.36 12.58 -3.86
C GLU A 57 -2.47 13.24 -5.24
N LEU A 58 -3.68 13.66 -5.65
CA LEU A 58 -3.87 14.36 -6.92
C LEU A 58 -3.11 15.68 -6.96
N LEU A 59 -3.08 16.41 -5.85
CA LEU A 59 -2.34 17.67 -5.74
C LEU A 59 -0.82 17.45 -5.90
N TYR A 60 -0.27 16.38 -5.32
CA TYR A 60 1.14 16.01 -5.54
C TYR A 60 1.43 15.57 -6.96
N ARG A 61 0.56 14.74 -7.55
CA ARG A 61 0.71 14.27 -8.94
C ARG A 61 0.71 15.45 -9.91
N ASN A 62 -0.19 16.41 -9.71
CA ASN A 62 -0.25 17.63 -10.53
C ASN A 62 1.00 18.51 -10.36
N LEU A 63 1.47 18.70 -9.12
CA LEU A 63 2.64 19.54 -8.87
C LEU A 63 3.94 18.91 -9.40
N LEU A 64 4.14 17.63 -9.12
CA LEU A 64 5.38 16.91 -9.42
C LEU A 64 5.38 16.29 -10.82
N GLY A 65 4.22 16.22 -11.47
CA GLY A 65 4.08 15.75 -12.84
C GLY A 65 4.71 16.69 -13.87
N VAL A 66 4.96 17.95 -13.49
CA VAL A 66 5.52 19.01 -14.35
C VAL A 66 4.74 19.11 -15.67
N ASN A 67 3.42 19.18 -15.55
CA ASN A 67 2.55 19.24 -16.70
C ASN A 67 2.79 20.52 -17.50
N TYR A 68 2.70 20.39 -18.82
CA TYR A 68 2.78 21.54 -19.71
C TYR A 68 1.54 22.44 -19.53
N ASP A 69 1.75 23.72 -19.26
CA ASP A 69 0.66 24.70 -19.11
C ASP A 69 0.03 25.02 -20.47
N CYS A 70 -0.89 24.17 -20.89
CA CYS A 70 -1.69 24.35 -22.09
C CYS A 70 -2.83 25.34 -21.80
N LYS A 71 -2.87 26.47 -22.52
CA LYS A 71 -3.96 27.47 -22.42
C LYS A 71 -5.33 26.97 -22.91
N HIS A 72 -5.39 25.84 -23.62
CA HIS A 72 -6.62 25.26 -24.15
C HIS A 72 -7.04 24.03 -23.34
N LYS A 73 -8.32 23.95 -22.95
CA LYS A 73 -8.87 22.85 -22.13
C LYS A 73 -8.66 21.44 -22.71
N ASN A 74 -8.48 21.30 -24.02
CA ASN A 74 -8.30 20.01 -24.71
C ASN A 74 -6.81 19.70 -25.01
N CYS A 75 -5.90 20.62 -24.69
CA CYS A 75 -4.48 20.40 -24.80
C CYS A 75 -4.01 19.95 -23.41
N TYR A 76 -3.64 18.69 -23.31
CA TYR A 76 -3.11 18.13 -22.07
C TYR A 76 -2.12 17.02 -22.42
N VAL A 77 -0.91 17.15 -21.87
CA VAL A 77 0.14 16.15 -22.03
C VAL A 77 0.26 15.47 -20.67
N PRO A 78 -0.25 14.23 -20.51
CA PRO A 78 -0.24 13.59 -19.21
C PRO A 78 1.18 13.24 -18.78
N SER A 79 1.48 13.46 -17.52
CA SER A 79 2.71 13.00 -16.90
C SER A 79 2.69 11.50 -16.62
N VAL A 80 3.88 10.92 -16.41
CA VAL A 80 4.05 9.54 -15.94
C VAL A 80 3.30 9.30 -14.64
N LEU A 81 3.19 10.34 -13.79
CA LEU A 81 2.47 10.33 -12.52
C LEU A 81 0.94 10.42 -12.65
N GLU A 82 0.36 10.58 -13.83
CA GLU A 82 -1.09 10.77 -13.98
C GLU A 82 -1.82 9.55 -14.55
N SER A 83 -1.06 8.51 -14.92
CA SER A 83 -1.61 7.23 -15.33
C SER A 83 -1.16 6.12 -14.38
N TYR A 84 -2.12 5.34 -13.87
CA TYR A 84 -1.85 4.19 -13.01
C TYR A 84 -0.95 3.13 -13.69
N MET A 85 -0.96 3.05 -15.03
CA MET A 85 -0.14 2.11 -15.78
C MET A 85 1.35 2.51 -15.82
N THR A 86 1.66 3.78 -15.59
CA THR A 86 3.01 4.33 -15.71
C THR A 86 3.56 4.86 -14.39
N THR A 87 2.70 5.18 -13.42
CA THR A 87 3.08 5.89 -12.20
C THR A 87 4.16 5.18 -11.37
N LEU A 88 4.14 3.85 -11.32
CA LEU A 88 5.12 3.04 -10.59
C LEU A 88 6.55 3.13 -11.16
N ARG A 89 6.72 3.71 -12.36
CA ARG A 89 8.02 3.85 -13.02
C ARG A 89 8.81 5.07 -12.50
N ASP A 90 8.13 6.04 -11.92
CA ASP A 90 8.77 7.25 -11.41
C ASP A 90 9.11 7.08 -9.91
N PRO A 91 10.38 7.26 -9.49
CA PRO A 91 10.77 7.23 -8.08
C PRO A 91 9.99 8.22 -7.18
N VAL A 92 9.50 9.32 -7.75
CA VAL A 92 8.71 10.33 -7.04
C VAL A 92 7.39 9.75 -6.53
N PHE A 93 6.77 8.80 -7.24
CA PHE A 93 5.57 8.10 -6.77
C PHE A 93 5.78 7.50 -5.38
N TYR A 94 6.90 6.80 -5.15
CA TYR A 94 7.19 6.19 -3.86
C TYR A 94 7.45 7.22 -2.76
N ARG A 95 7.92 8.43 -3.11
CA ARG A 95 8.05 9.54 -2.15
C ARG A 95 6.68 10.08 -1.75
N ILE A 96 5.76 10.24 -2.69
CA ILE A 96 4.37 10.63 -2.44
C ILE A 96 3.70 9.59 -1.53
N CYS A 97 3.80 8.29 -1.88
CA CYS A 97 3.27 7.21 -1.04
C CYS A 97 3.86 7.25 0.36
N LYS A 98 5.16 7.51 0.52
CA LYS A 98 5.79 7.63 1.84
C LYS A 98 5.20 8.78 2.67
N ILE A 99 4.93 9.93 2.06
CA ILE A 99 4.28 11.06 2.73
C ILE A 99 2.87 10.65 3.17
N ILE A 100 2.07 10.07 2.27
CA ILE A 100 0.71 9.60 2.56
C ILE A 100 0.72 8.56 3.70
N MET A 101 1.64 7.58 3.64
CA MET A 101 1.79 6.56 4.66
C MET A 101 2.15 7.13 6.03
N ASN A 102 2.87 8.26 6.11
CA ASN A 102 3.18 8.89 7.39
C ASN A 102 1.92 9.37 8.12
N PHE A 103 0.87 9.79 7.41
CA PHE A 103 -0.42 10.12 8.05
C PHE A 103 -1.04 8.90 8.71
N PHE A 104 -1.10 7.77 7.98
CA PHE A 104 -1.63 6.51 8.53
C PHE A 104 -0.79 5.99 9.69
N ILE A 105 0.54 6.07 9.60
CA ILE A 105 1.44 5.68 10.69
C ILE A 105 1.19 6.56 11.91
N LYS A 106 1.10 7.89 11.74
CA LYS A 106 0.83 8.82 12.85
C LYS A 106 -0.52 8.55 13.50
N TYR A 107 -1.56 8.29 12.72
CA TYR A 107 -2.87 7.88 13.22
C TYR A 107 -2.78 6.57 14.02
N LYS A 108 -2.06 5.56 13.51
CA LYS A 108 -1.83 4.29 14.21
C LYS A 108 -1.03 4.46 15.51
N CYS A 109 -0.11 5.42 15.58
CA CYS A 109 0.62 5.74 16.82
C CYS A 109 -0.27 6.31 17.93
N HIS A 110 -1.42 6.90 17.61
CA HIS A 110 -2.40 7.39 18.59
C HIS A 110 -3.41 6.32 19.01
N MET A 111 -3.45 5.17 18.33
CA MET A 111 -4.29 4.05 18.72
C MET A 111 -3.70 3.32 19.93
N PRO A 112 -4.54 2.69 20.76
CA PRO A 112 -4.06 1.84 21.84
C PRO A 112 -3.23 0.68 21.27
N VAL A 113 -2.11 0.38 21.94
CA VAL A 113 -1.25 -0.75 21.60
C VAL A 113 -1.93 -2.04 22.01
N TYR A 114 -1.80 -3.09 21.19
CA TYR A 114 -2.29 -4.42 21.55
C TYR A 114 -1.64 -4.92 22.84
N THR A 115 -2.48 -5.43 23.74
CA THR A 115 -2.05 -6.06 24.98
C THR A 115 -1.65 -7.53 24.75
N THR A 116 -0.98 -8.13 25.72
CA THR A 116 -0.67 -9.56 25.69
C THR A 116 -1.92 -10.43 25.63
N THR A 117 -3.04 -9.95 26.16
CA THR A 117 -4.34 -10.62 26.05
C THR A 117 -4.97 -10.50 24.67
N ASP A 118 -4.73 -9.40 23.94
CA ASP A 118 -5.25 -9.22 22.58
C ASP A 118 -4.52 -10.08 21.56
N LEU A 119 -3.20 -10.28 21.74
CA LEU A 119 -2.35 -11.09 20.85
C LEU A 119 -2.24 -12.55 21.30
N GLY A 120 -2.61 -12.86 22.54
CA GLY A 120 -2.42 -14.17 23.12
C GLY A 120 -3.39 -15.21 22.57
N PHE A 121 -2.86 -16.23 21.90
CA PHE A 121 -3.62 -17.42 21.53
C PHE A 121 -3.38 -18.53 22.57
N ARG A 122 -4.21 -18.58 23.61
CA ARG A 122 -4.04 -19.53 24.73
C ARG A 122 -4.11 -20.99 24.27
N GLY A 123 -3.12 -21.78 24.68
CA GLY A 123 -3.01 -23.21 24.37
C GLY A 123 -2.59 -23.50 22.93
N VAL A 124 -2.03 -22.53 22.22
CA VAL A 124 -1.39 -22.71 20.91
C VAL A 124 -0.01 -22.06 20.96
N ALA A 125 1.02 -22.80 20.56
CA ALA A 125 2.38 -22.31 20.47
C ALA A 125 3.05 -22.78 19.17
N ILE A 126 3.78 -21.88 18.51
CA ILE A 126 4.67 -22.24 17.40
C ILE A 126 6.01 -22.63 18.03
N GLU A 127 6.37 -23.91 17.92
CA GLU A 127 7.60 -24.46 18.50
C GLU A 127 8.80 -24.31 17.56
N ASP A 128 8.58 -24.47 16.26
CA ASP A 128 9.63 -24.37 15.25
C ASP A 128 9.08 -23.87 13.91
N VAL A 129 9.92 -23.16 13.16
CA VAL A 129 9.62 -22.65 11.83
C VAL A 129 10.82 -22.92 10.92
N LYS A 130 10.63 -23.79 9.94
CA LYS A 130 11.64 -24.03 8.90
C LYS A 130 11.16 -23.48 7.57
N VAL A 131 12.04 -22.77 6.89
CA VAL A 131 11.78 -22.21 5.57
C VAL A 131 12.83 -22.74 4.61
N GLU A 132 12.39 -23.29 3.49
CA GLU A 132 13.31 -23.67 2.42
C GLU A 132 14.05 -22.46 1.85
N LYS A 133 15.18 -22.70 1.19
CA LYS A 133 16.01 -21.63 0.65
C LYS A 133 15.23 -20.79 -0.38
N MET A 134 15.00 -19.52 -0.04
CA MET A 134 14.44 -18.53 -0.97
C MET A 134 15.50 -18.11 -1.99
N VAL A 135 15.19 -18.26 -3.28
CA VAL A 135 16.10 -17.92 -4.37
C VAL A 135 15.36 -17.11 -5.43
N THR A 136 15.86 -15.90 -5.71
CA THR A 136 15.39 -15.07 -6.80
C THR A 136 16.32 -15.16 -8.00
N TYR A 137 15.78 -14.91 -9.18
CA TYR A 137 16.52 -14.86 -10.44
C TYR A 137 15.80 -13.95 -11.44
N MET A 138 16.49 -13.56 -12.50
CA MET A 138 15.88 -12.84 -13.62
C MET A 138 15.53 -13.82 -14.73
N ASP A 139 14.30 -13.75 -15.24
CA ASP A 139 13.81 -14.58 -16.34
C ASP A 139 13.19 -13.73 -17.46
N LYS A 140 13.06 -14.31 -18.65
CA LYS A 140 12.52 -13.64 -19.84
C LYS A 140 10.99 -13.66 -19.81
N CYS A 141 10.38 -12.49 -19.67
CA CYS A 141 8.96 -12.29 -19.95
C CYS A 141 8.74 -11.84 -21.39
N GLU A 142 7.69 -12.37 -22.03
CA GLU A 142 7.24 -11.96 -23.36
C GLU A 142 5.78 -11.48 -23.31
N TYR A 143 5.50 -10.37 -23.98
CA TYR A 143 4.14 -9.79 -24.08
C TYR A 143 3.81 -9.47 -25.53
N PHE A 144 2.58 -9.76 -25.95
CA PHE A 144 2.10 -9.30 -27.25
C PHE A 144 1.79 -7.79 -27.22
N ILE A 145 2.31 -7.06 -28.19
CA ILE A 145 2.16 -5.60 -28.32
C ILE A 145 1.58 -5.21 -29.69
N ASN A 146 0.73 -6.07 -30.23
CA ASN A 146 0.12 -5.90 -31.55
C ASN A 146 -0.59 -4.56 -31.73
N ASN A 147 -1.22 -4.05 -30.66
CA ASN A 147 -2.00 -2.79 -30.67
C ASN A 147 -1.15 -1.53 -30.88
N VAL A 148 0.19 -1.65 -30.91
CA VAL A 148 1.08 -0.53 -31.26
C VAL A 148 1.09 -0.28 -32.77
N LEU A 149 0.74 -1.29 -33.58
CA LEU A 149 0.71 -1.19 -35.03
C LEU A 149 -0.69 -0.77 -35.50
N MET A 150 -0.75 0.13 -36.49
CA MET A 150 -1.97 0.38 -37.24
C MET A 150 -2.18 -0.74 -38.25
N ALA A 151 -3.42 -1.22 -38.36
CA ALA A 151 -3.84 -2.16 -39.39
C ALA A 151 -4.89 -1.50 -40.29
N ASP A 152 -4.85 -1.78 -41.59
CA ASP A 152 -5.81 -1.25 -42.56
C ASP A 152 -7.21 -1.85 -42.36
N ASN A 153 -7.29 -3.05 -41.78
CA ASN A 153 -8.55 -3.69 -41.41
C ASN A 153 -8.39 -4.59 -40.17
N LEU A 154 -9.52 -4.96 -39.57
CA LEU A 154 -9.55 -5.78 -38.34
C LEU A 154 -8.89 -7.15 -38.52
N LYS A 155 -9.06 -7.81 -39.67
CA LYS A 155 -8.53 -9.16 -39.91
C LYS A 155 -7.00 -9.15 -39.88
N ASP A 156 -6.39 -8.15 -40.51
CA ASP A 156 -4.93 -8.00 -40.53
C ASP A 156 -4.38 -7.62 -39.15
N GLY A 157 -5.10 -6.80 -38.39
CA GLY A 157 -4.75 -6.46 -37.00
C GLY A 157 -4.67 -7.70 -36.08
N PHE A 158 -5.62 -8.64 -36.20
CA PHE A 158 -5.59 -9.89 -35.44
C PHE A 158 -4.46 -10.84 -35.83
N ASN A 159 -3.89 -10.67 -37.03
CA ASN A 159 -2.80 -11.50 -37.53
C ASN A 159 -1.41 -11.03 -37.08
N PHE A 160 -1.28 -9.82 -36.50
CA PHE A 160 -0.01 -9.38 -35.95
C PHE A 160 0.49 -10.32 -34.83
N ARG A 161 1.81 -10.53 -34.81
CA ARG A 161 2.51 -11.37 -33.83
C ARG A 161 3.75 -10.64 -33.30
N LEU A 162 3.58 -9.37 -32.93
CA LEU A 162 4.66 -8.57 -32.36
C LEU A 162 4.78 -8.84 -30.86
N LYS A 163 5.98 -9.21 -30.42
CA LYS A 163 6.28 -9.47 -29.01
C LYS A 163 7.34 -8.51 -28.48
N ALA A 164 7.10 -7.95 -27.31
CA ALA A 164 8.10 -7.29 -26.49
C ALA A 164 8.69 -8.30 -25.49
N LYS A 165 10.01 -8.32 -25.36
CA LYS A 165 10.73 -9.19 -24.45
C LYS A 165 11.47 -8.37 -23.41
N LYS A 166 11.34 -8.73 -22.13
CA LYS A 166 12.05 -8.07 -21.02
C LYS A 166 12.53 -9.10 -19.99
N TRP A 167 13.54 -8.73 -19.22
CA TRP A 167 13.91 -9.48 -18.03
C TRP A 167 12.98 -9.09 -16.86
N CYS A 168 12.49 -10.08 -16.13
CA CYS A 168 11.59 -9.95 -15.00
C CYS A 168 12.18 -10.67 -13.79
N LEU A 169 11.97 -10.12 -12.60
CA LEU A 169 12.25 -10.82 -11.36
C LEU A 169 11.32 -12.05 -11.23
N ASN A 170 11.89 -13.18 -10.85
CA ASN A 170 11.18 -14.43 -10.56
C ASN A 170 11.80 -15.12 -9.35
N TYR A 171 11.16 -16.15 -8.82
CA TYR A 171 11.60 -16.91 -7.66
C TYR A 171 11.42 -18.43 -7.87
N LYS A 172 12.21 -19.22 -7.14
CA LYS A 172 11.98 -20.67 -7.05
C LYS A 172 10.91 -20.94 -5.99
N PRO A 173 9.94 -21.82 -6.24
CA PRO A 173 9.00 -22.25 -5.21
C PRO A 173 9.74 -22.74 -3.96
N PHE A 174 9.19 -22.44 -2.79
CA PHE A 174 9.73 -22.80 -1.50
C PHE A 174 8.59 -23.09 -0.53
N THR A 175 8.86 -23.89 0.49
CA THR A 175 7.87 -24.37 1.45
C THR A 175 8.19 -23.86 2.85
N TYR A 176 7.14 -23.56 3.61
CA TYR A 176 7.20 -23.32 5.06
C TYR A 176 6.79 -24.60 5.81
N GLN A 177 7.54 -24.97 6.84
CA GLN A 177 7.18 -26.04 7.76
C GLN A 177 7.08 -25.45 9.17
N PHE A 178 5.86 -25.46 9.71
CA PHE A 178 5.56 -24.98 11.05
C PHE A 178 5.32 -26.18 11.97
N MET A 179 6.04 -26.24 13.08
CA MET A 179 5.72 -27.15 14.18
C MET A 179 4.86 -26.38 15.17
N VAL A 180 3.57 -26.72 15.22
CA VAL A 180 2.60 -26.07 16.09
C VAL A 180 2.13 -27.07 17.13
N LYS A 181 2.21 -26.68 18.39
CA LYS A 181 1.65 -27.43 19.51
C LYS A 181 0.36 -26.77 19.94
N SER A 182 -0.68 -27.57 20.12
CA SER A 182 -1.94 -27.10 20.70
C SER A 182 -2.44 -28.03 21.79
N ASP A 183 -3.04 -27.45 22.83
CA ASP A 183 -3.64 -28.16 23.95
C ASP A 183 -5.01 -28.75 23.58
N LYS A 184 -5.66 -28.25 22.52
CA LYS A 184 -6.98 -28.70 22.06
C LYS A 184 -7.17 -28.40 20.56
N ASP A 185 -8.02 -29.17 19.90
CA ASP A 185 -8.42 -28.90 18.52
C ASP A 185 -9.10 -27.52 18.45
N THR A 186 -8.51 -26.59 17.69
CA THR A 186 -9.00 -25.22 17.60
C THR A 186 -8.61 -24.60 16.27
N LYS A 187 -9.58 -23.92 15.65
CA LYS A 187 -9.32 -23.18 14.42
C LYS A 187 -8.42 -21.97 14.71
N GLY A 188 -7.38 -21.81 13.90
CA GLY A 188 -6.46 -20.68 13.90
C GLY A 188 -6.36 -20.03 12.53
N MET A 189 -5.92 -18.78 12.50
CA MET A 189 -5.52 -18.10 11.26
C MET A 189 -4.00 -17.94 11.27
N MET A 190 -3.32 -18.59 10.32
CA MET A 190 -1.90 -18.37 10.10
C MET A 190 -1.74 -17.12 9.23
N ARG A 191 -0.89 -16.18 9.67
CA ARG A 191 -0.49 -14.99 8.90
C ARG A 191 1.02 -14.92 8.83
N ILE A 192 1.56 -14.90 7.61
CA ILE A 192 3.01 -14.92 7.37
C ILE A 192 3.42 -13.57 6.83
N PHE A 193 4.42 -12.94 7.46
CA PHE A 193 4.95 -11.65 7.06
C PHE A 193 6.45 -11.74 6.75
N LEU A 194 6.90 -10.95 5.78
CA LEU A 194 8.31 -10.75 5.47
C LEU A 194 8.71 -9.31 5.80
N GLY A 195 9.76 -9.16 6.60
CA GLY A 195 10.32 -7.86 6.96
C GLY A 195 11.84 -7.84 6.74
N PRO A 196 12.45 -6.65 6.82
CA PRO A 196 13.90 -6.52 6.74
C PRO A 196 14.58 -7.20 7.94
N ALA A 197 15.71 -7.87 7.68
CA ALA A 197 16.63 -8.29 8.73
C ALA A 197 17.40 -7.06 9.23
N PHE A 198 17.49 -6.88 10.54
CA PHE A 198 18.16 -5.74 11.14
C PHE A 198 19.51 -6.18 11.72
N ASP A 199 20.57 -6.09 10.92
CA ASP A 199 21.92 -6.51 11.31
C ASP A 199 22.45 -5.79 12.57
N ASN A 200 22.00 -4.55 12.81
CA ASN A 200 22.41 -3.72 13.95
C ASN A 200 21.38 -3.71 15.09
N CYS A 201 20.45 -4.66 15.12
CA CYS A 201 19.46 -4.73 16.18
C CYS A 201 20.05 -5.40 17.42
N MET A 202 20.10 -4.68 18.54
CA MET A 202 20.47 -5.29 19.83
C MET A 202 19.30 -6.04 20.49
N ASP A 203 18.05 -5.68 20.16
CA ASP A 203 16.83 -6.35 20.65
C ASP A 203 15.73 -6.32 19.58
N ASP A 204 15.38 -7.50 19.05
CA ASP A 204 14.38 -7.67 18.00
C ASP A 204 13.04 -7.01 18.32
N ARG A 205 12.65 -6.94 19.60
CA ARG A 205 11.39 -6.30 20.02
C ARG A 205 11.42 -4.80 19.79
N VAL A 206 12.57 -4.17 20.03
CA VAL A 206 12.77 -2.74 19.80
C VAL A 206 12.74 -2.44 18.30
N CYS A 207 13.37 -3.28 17.48
CA CYS A 207 13.32 -3.11 16.02
C CYS A 207 11.91 -3.36 15.47
N MET A 208 11.21 -4.38 15.95
CA MET A 208 9.82 -4.62 15.59
C MET A 208 8.94 -3.42 15.95
N TYR A 209 9.09 -2.86 17.15
CA TYR A 209 8.35 -1.66 17.56
C TYR A 209 8.65 -0.43 16.68
N LYS A 210 9.89 -0.29 16.19
CA LYS A 210 10.30 0.86 15.36
C LYS A 210 9.90 0.71 13.89
N TYR A 211 9.88 -0.51 13.38
CA TYR A 211 9.79 -0.82 11.95
C TYR A 211 8.62 -1.75 11.61
N TRP A 212 7.60 -1.85 12.47
CA TRP A 212 6.42 -2.70 12.28
C TRP A 212 5.72 -2.48 10.93
N TYR A 213 5.76 -1.26 10.40
CA TYR A 213 5.16 -0.90 9.10
C TYR A 213 6.01 -1.27 7.87
N ASN A 214 7.20 -1.89 8.07
CA ASN A 214 8.07 -2.36 6.99
C ASN A 214 7.88 -3.85 6.67
N PHE A 215 6.82 -4.47 7.17
CA PHE A 215 6.51 -5.87 6.93
C PHE A 215 5.43 -6.01 5.84
N ILE A 216 5.63 -6.93 4.90
CA ILE A 216 4.66 -7.27 3.86
C ILE A 216 4.03 -8.63 4.17
N GLU A 217 2.71 -8.75 3.97
CA GLU A 217 1.99 -10.02 4.12
C GLU A 217 2.33 -10.91 2.92
N LEU A 218 2.79 -12.14 3.19
CA LEU A 218 3.08 -13.14 2.17
C LEU A 218 1.93 -14.12 2.00
N ASP A 219 1.31 -14.54 3.09
CA ASP A 219 0.24 -15.53 3.06
C ASP A 219 -0.70 -15.40 4.27
N ARG A 220 -1.94 -15.85 4.07
CA ARG A 220 -3.01 -15.89 5.09
C ARG A 220 -4.00 -17.01 4.80
N PHE A 221 -4.07 -17.97 5.72
CA PHE A 221 -4.98 -19.10 5.60
C PHE A 221 -5.49 -19.58 6.96
N MET A 222 -6.64 -20.26 6.93
CA MET A 222 -7.20 -20.94 8.11
C MET A 222 -6.54 -22.30 8.29
N VAL A 223 -6.30 -22.66 9.55
CA VAL A 223 -5.80 -23.97 9.98
C VAL A 223 -6.74 -24.48 11.06
N ASP A 224 -6.96 -25.79 11.10
CA ASP A 224 -7.81 -26.46 12.08
C ASP A 224 -6.96 -27.21 13.13
#